data_AF-A0A5D6VD43-F1
#
_entry.id   AF-A0A5D6VD43-F1
#
_cell.length_a   1.000
_cell.length_b   1.000
_cell.length_c   1.000
_cell.angle_alpha   90.00
_cell.angle_beta   90.00
_cell.angle_gamma   90.00
#
_symmetry.space_group_name_H-M   'P 1'
#
loop_
_entity.id
_entity.type
_entity.pdbx_description
1 polymer ?
#
loop_
_entity_poly.entity_id
_entity_poly.type
_entity_poly.pdbx_seq_one_letter_code
_entity_poly.pdbx_strand_id
1 'polypeptide(L)'
;MDHILIGAQWDTLLRLVVSLKQKHVTASTLLRRLNSYSQQHPVYLALRELGRVVRTEFLLRYMDDLRKRIDDQLDKLESTHTFARAVFYGQNGQIPYAGKEEQQVANACKQLVQNVIVCWNCLYLNQYLFHAPPAERQAVADAIAASSPVSWQHINLHGEFDFSDDALKDSLRFDVAALLAFNWEHTVTKKTKFEYLPIKR
;
A
#
# COMPACT_ATOMS: atom_id res chain seq x y z
N MET A 1 -20.90 19.75 21.55
CA MET A 1 -20.03 20.49 20.61
C MET A 1 -20.61 21.88 20.51
N ASP A 2 -19.88 22.88 20.98
CA ASP A 2 -20.44 24.22 21.21
C ASP A 2 -20.32 25.10 19.95
N HIS A 3 -21.18 24.82 18.97
CA HIS A 3 -21.18 25.50 17.66
C HIS A 3 -21.45 27.01 17.77
N ILE A 4 -22.12 27.44 18.83
CA ILE A 4 -22.41 28.84 19.14
C ILE A 4 -21.10 29.60 19.40
N LEU A 5 -20.16 28.98 20.14
CA LEU A 5 -18.89 29.60 20.48
C LEU A 5 -17.94 29.70 19.27
N ILE A 6 -17.98 28.70 18.39
CA ILE A 6 -17.25 28.73 17.11
C ILE A 6 -17.80 29.85 16.23
N GLY A 7 -19.13 29.95 16.10
CA GLY A 7 -19.77 31.01 15.32
C GLY A 7 -19.45 32.40 15.85
N ALA A 8 -19.53 32.60 17.17
CA ALA A 8 -19.25 33.89 17.80
C ALA A 8 -17.79 34.37 17.64
N GLN A 9 -16.84 33.47 17.43
CA GLN A 9 -15.41 33.79 17.25
C GLN A 9 -14.89 33.47 15.85
N TRP A 10 -15.78 33.17 14.90
CA TRP A 10 -15.41 32.71 13.57
C TRP A 10 -14.53 33.71 12.81
N ASP A 11 -14.90 34.99 12.83
CA ASP A 11 -14.10 36.04 12.18
C ASP A 11 -12.70 36.20 12.80
N THR A 12 -12.59 35.98 14.11
CA THR A 12 -11.31 36.05 14.81
C THR A 12 -10.43 34.85 14.44
N LEU A 13 -11.02 33.65 14.36
CA LEU A 13 -10.34 32.44 13.91
C LEU A 13 -9.88 32.55 12.46
N LEU A 14 -10.72 33.08 11.56
CA LEU A 14 -10.36 33.33 10.17
C LEU A 14 -9.21 34.32 10.06
N ARG A 15 -9.27 35.45 10.78
CA ARG A 15 -8.15 36.42 10.80
C ARG A 15 -6.85 35.79 11.27
N LEU A 16 -6.92 34.89 12.25
CA LEU A 16 -5.78 34.18 12.80
C LEU A 16 -5.17 33.21 11.77
N VAL A 17 -6.00 32.45 11.07
CA VAL A 17 -5.57 31.56 9.96
C VAL A 17 -5.00 32.36 8.79
N VAL A 18 -5.64 33.45 8.40
CA VAL A 18 -5.17 34.34 7.32
C VAL A 18 -3.83 34.95 7.69
N SER A 19 -3.64 35.42 8.92
CA SER A 19 -2.36 35.97 9.40
C SER A 19 -1.23 34.93 9.37
N LEU A 20 -1.53 33.66 9.67
CA LEU A 20 -0.58 32.56 9.53
C LEU A 20 -0.25 32.27 8.07
N LYS A 21 -1.28 32.17 7.21
CA LYS A 21 -1.12 31.92 5.77
C LYS A 21 -0.32 33.01 5.06
N GLN A 22 -0.56 34.27 5.43
CA GLN A 22 0.17 35.45 4.93
C GLN A 22 1.54 35.63 5.60
N LYS A 23 1.92 34.74 6.53
CA LYS A 23 3.19 34.80 7.29
C LYS A 23 3.40 36.09 8.08
N HIS A 24 2.34 36.84 8.38
CA HIS A 24 2.39 38.03 9.24
C HIS A 24 2.69 37.66 10.70
N VAL A 25 2.32 36.44 11.11
CA VAL A 25 2.62 35.89 12.45
C VAL A 25 3.09 34.45 12.28
N THR A 26 4.12 34.05 13.03
CA THR A 26 4.58 32.66 13.06
C THR A 26 3.71 31.81 13.98
N ALA A 27 3.56 30.52 13.65
CA ALA A 27 2.81 29.56 14.48
C ALA A 27 3.32 29.52 15.93
N SER A 28 4.63 29.62 16.15
CA SER A 28 5.24 29.64 17.48
C SER A 28 4.83 30.86 18.31
N THR A 29 4.78 32.05 17.70
CA THR A 29 4.33 33.29 18.36
C THR A 29 2.85 33.22 18.72
N LEU A 30 2.06 32.64 17.82
CA LEU A 30 0.63 32.48 18.02
C LEU A 30 0.30 31.49 19.14
N LEU A 31 0.97 30.34 19.16
CA LEU A 31 0.85 29.36 20.24
C LEU A 31 1.30 29.92 21.58
N ARG A 32 2.39 30.70 21.62
CA ARG A 32 2.84 31.38 22.84
C ARG A 32 1.77 32.34 23.37
N ARG A 33 1.15 33.13 22.49
CA ARG A 33 0.08 34.07 22.85
C ARG A 33 -1.19 33.33 23.32
N LEU A 34 -1.56 32.26 22.63
CA LEU A 34 -2.70 31.40 23.03
C LEU A 34 -2.48 30.74 24.38
N ASN A 35 -1.25 30.29 24.68
CA ASN A 35 -0.89 29.72 25.99
C ASN A 35 -0.80 30.77 27.10
N SER A 36 -0.59 32.05 26.78
CA SER A 36 -0.60 33.14 27.75
C SER A 36 -2.01 33.61 28.13
N TYR A 37 -3.03 33.27 27.32
CA TYR A 37 -4.41 33.55 27.68
C TYR A 37 -4.91 32.58 28.76
N SER A 38 -5.83 33.04 29.61
CA SER A 38 -6.53 32.13 30.52
C SER A 38 -7.25 31.05 29.69
N GLN A 39 -7.37 29.83 30.22
CA GLN A 39 -8.09 28.74 29.55
C GLN A 39 -9.57 29.05 29.29
N GLN A 40 -10.09 30.15 29.87
CA GLN A 40 -11.44 30.65 29.68
C GLN A 40 -11.57 31.66 28.53
N HIS A 41 -10.47 32.01 27.85
CA HIS A 41 -10.51 33.00 26.77
C HIS A 41 -11.38 32.49 25.60
N PRO A 42 -12.34 33.30 25.09
CA PRO A 42 -13.32 32.85 24.09
C PRO A 42 -12.68 32.29 22.82
N VAL A 43 -11.61 32.91 22.33
CA VAL A 43 -10.88 32.44 21.12
C VAL A 43 -10.18 31.11 21.37
N TYR A 44 -9.63 30.89 22.57
CA TYR A 44 -8.97 29.63 22.92
C TYR A 44 -9.98 28.49 22.98
N LEU A 45 -11.13 28.73 23.61
CA LEU A 45 -12.22 27.77 23.70
C LEU A 45 -12.82 27.47 22.31
N ALA A 46 -13.01 28.47 21.45
CA ALA A 46 -13.49 28.28 20.08
C ALA A 46 -12.50 27.45 19.24
N LEU A 47 -11.19 27.71 19.36
CA LEU A 47 -10.15 26.92 18.69
C LEU A 47 -10.14 25.46 19.18
N ARG A 48 -10.37 25.24 20.48
CA ARG A 48 -10.46 23.91 21.08
C ARG A 48 -11.64 23.11 20.55
N GLU A 49 -12.81 23.73 20.46
CA GLU A 49 -14.01 23.09 19.90
C GLU A 49 -13.86 22.82 18.40
N LEU A 50 -13.25 23.73 17.64
CA LEU A 50 -12.90 23.48 16.23
C LEU A 50 -11.93 22.28 16.09
N GLY A 51 -10.90 22.21 16.93
CA GLY A 51 -9.96 21.08 16.95
C GLY A 51 -10.64 19.74 17.28
N ARG A 52 -11.67 19.75 18.15
CA ARG A 52 -12.51 18.56 18.41
C ARG A 52 -13.27 18.11 17.17
N VAL A 53 -13.86 19.04 16.41
CA VAL A 53 -14.56 18.73 15.15
C VAL A 53 -13.62 18.02 14.17
N VAL A 54 -12.45 18.61 13.91
CA VAL A 54 -11.47 18.06 12.97
C VAL A 54 -10.96 16.70 13.45
N ARG A 55 -10.74 16.54 14.75
CA ARG A 55 -10.32 15.25 15.34
C ARG A 55 -11.41 14.18 15.16
N THR A 56 -12.67 14.51 15.38
CA THR A 56 -13.78 13.58 15.20
C THR A 56 -13.94 13.19 13.74
N GLU A 57 -13.90 14.15 12.81
CA GLU A 57 -13.94 13.85 11.37
C GLU A 57 -12.77 12.95 10.95
N PHE A 58 -11.56 13.26 11.41
CA PHE A 58 -10.38 12.44 11.15
C PHE A 58 -10.53 11.03 11.71
N LEU A 59 -11.01 10.87 12.95
CA LEU A 59 -11.25 9.57 13.58
C LEU A 59 -12.30 8.75 12.81
N LEU A 60 -13.38 9.38 12.35
CA LEU A 60 -14.40 8.72 11.54
C LEU A 60 -13.82 8.22 10.21
N ARG A 61 -13.04 9.05 9.51
CA ARG A 61 -12.30 8.65 8.29
C ARG A 61 -11.26 7.57 8.56
N TYR A 62 -10.62 7.62 9.73
CA TYR A 62 -9.64 6.62 10.16
C TYR A 62 -10.28 5.25 10.33
N MET A 63 -11.45 5.19 10.99
CA MET A 63 -12.15 3.93 11.25
C MET A 63 -12.73 3.27 10.01
N ASP A 64 -13.15 4.04 8.99
CA ASP A 64 -13.88 3.51 7.84
C ASP A 64 -12.96 2.88 6.78
N ASP A 65 -12.04 3.69 6.23
CA ASP A 65 -11.27 3.28 5.03
C ASP A 65 -9.75 3.38 5.19
N LEU A 66 -9.26 4.28 6.04
CA LEU A 66 -7.82 4.48 6.18
C LEU A 66 -7.18 3.36 6.99
N ARG A 67 -7.84 2.86 8.03
CA ARG A 67 -7.37 1.72 8.81
C ARG A 67 -7.19 0.48 7.93
N LYS A 68 -8.20 0.09 7.16
CA LYS A 68 -8.08 -1.07 6.24
C LYS A 68 -6.92 -0.92 5.28
N ARG A 69 -6.76 0.24 4.65
CA ARG A 69 -5.63 0.50 3.73
C ARG A 69 -4.27 0.45 4.41
N ILE A 70 -4.17 0.93 5.66
CA ILE A 70 -2.94 0.87 6.46
C ILE A 70 -2.66 -0.58 6.87
N ASP A 71 -3.67 -1.31 7.33
CA ASP A 71 -3.55 -2.71 7.74
C ASP A 71 -3.16 -3.58 6.52
N ASP A 72 -3.76 -3.39 5.33
CA ASP A 72 -3.37 -4.07 4.09
C ASP A 72 -1.90 -3.79 3.70
N GLN A 73 -1.43 -2.55 3.91
CA GLN A 73 -0.03 -2.17 3.65
C GLN A 73 0.92 -2.78 4.69
N LEU A 74 0.51 -2.84 5.96
CA LEU A 74 1.24 -3.48 7.04
C LEU A 74 1.33 -4.98 6.81
N ASP A 75 0.25 -5.67 6.48
CA ASP A 75 0.23 -7.10 6.17
C ASP A 75 1.17 -7.42 5.00
N LYS A 76 1.20 -6.56 3.98
CA LYS A 76 2.15 -6.68 2.86
C LYS A 76 3.61 -6.52 3.33
N LEU A 77 3.88 -5.54 4.20
CA LEU A 77 5.20 -5.33 4.77
C LEU A 77 5.61 -6.47 5.69
N GLU A 78 4.73 -6.96 6.56
CA GLU A 78 4.97 -8.08 7.46
C GLU A 78 5.18 -9.39 6.69
N SER A 79 4.40 -9.65 5.65
CA SER A 79 4.61 -10.75 4.71
C SER A 79 6.00 -10.66 4.08
N THR A 80 6.40 -9.47 3.63
CA THR A 80 7.73 -9.21 3.07
C THR A 80 8.83 -9.38 4.12
N HIS A 81 8.62 -8.95 5.37
CA HIS A 81 9.58 -9.08 6.46
C HIS A 81 9.71 -10.52 6.99
N THR A 82 8.63 -11.29 6.96
CA THR A 82 8.63 -12.71 7.34
C THR A 82 9.29 -13.53 6.24
N PHE A 83 8.96 -13.26 4.98
CA PHE A 83 9.61 -13.84 3.82
C PHE A 83 11.13 -13.61 3.81
N ALA A 84 11.50 -12.36 4.07
CA ALA A 84 12.87 -11.93 4.30
C ALA A 84 13.62 -12.76 5.34
N ARG A 85 12.96 -13.12 6.45
CA ARG A 85 13.53 -13.94 7.52
C ARG A 85 13.65 -15.41 7.09
N ALA A 86 12.70 -15.92 6.31
CA ALA A 86 12.75 -17.28 5.79
C ALA A 86 13.89 -17.48 4.78
N VAL A 87 14.17 -16.49 3.94
CA VAL A 87 15.30 -16.51 2.98
C VAL A 87 16.67 -16.45 3.69
N PHE A 88 16.77 -15.73 4.81
CA PHE A 88 18.02 -15.62 5.60
C PHE A 88 18.06 -16.67 6.72
N TYR A 89 18.25 -17.94 6.35
CA TYR A 89 18.39 -19.05 7.31
C TYR A 89 19.79 -19.16 7.95
N GLY A 90 20.76 -18.32 7.56
CA GLY A 90 22.08 -18.27 8.20
C GLY A 90 22.04 -17.53 9.55
N GLN A 91 22.39 -18.22 10.64
CA GLN A 91 22.59 -17.67 12.00
C GLN A 91 21.41 -16.90 12.63
N ASN A 92 20.20 -17.46 12.69
CA ASN A 92 19.07 -16.84 13.41
C ASN A 92 18.72 -15.39 12.99
N GLY A 93 19.06 -14.99 11.75
CA GLY A 93 18.84 -13.62 11.27
C GLY A 93 19.83 -12.57 11.79
N GLN A 94 20.92 -13.00 12.44
CA GLN A 94 22.03 -12.13 12.81
C GLN A 94 23.20 -12.43 11.91
N ILE A 95 23.38 -11.61 10.89
CA ILE A 95 24.69 -11.53 10.25
C ILE A 95 25.46 -10.48 11.07
N PRO A 96 26.61 -10.82 11.68
CA PRO A 96 27.43 -9.85 12.39
C PRO A 96 28.16 -9.00 11.36
N TYR A 97 27.41 -8.19 10.59
CA TYR A 97 27.99 -7.17 9.75
C TYR A 97 28.41 -6.02 10.66
N ALA A 98 29.72 -5.90 10.84
CA ALA A 98 30.33 -4.85 11.65
C ALA A 98 30.20 -3.47 10.98
N GLY A 99 29.95 -3.41 9.67
CA GLY A 99 29.88 -2.18 8.87
C GLY A 99 28.50 -1.88 8.23
N LYS A 100 28.18 -0.58 8.11
CA LYS A 100 26.97 -0.07 7.44
C LYS A 100 26.88 -0.50 5.96
N GLU A 101 28.02 -0.58 5.27
CA GLU A 101 28.07 -0.99 3.85
C GLU A 101 27.71 -2.47 3.67
N GLU A 102 28.22 -3.34 4.53
CA GLU A 102 27.92 -4.78 4.46
C GLU A 102 26.43 -5.05 4.75
N GLN A 103 25.83 -4.31 5.68
CA GLN A 103 24.38 -4.34 5.92
C GLN A 103 23.57 -3.90 4.69
N GLN A 104 24.05 -2.89 3.96
CA GLN A 104 23.40 -2.44 2.73
C GLN A 104 23.47 -3.49 1.62
N VAL A 105 24.64 -4.11 1.43
CA VAL A 105 24.81 -5.20 0.45
C VAL A 105 23.89 -6.38 0.78
N ALA A 106 23.82 -6.79 2.05
CA ALA A 106 22.93 -7.87 2.47
C ALA A 106 21.45 -7.52 2.25
N ASN A 107 21.05 -6.28 2.57
CA ASN A 107 19.69 -5.80 2.29
C ASN A 107 19.38 -5.74 0.79
N ALA A 108 20.36 -5.43 -0.06
CA ALA A 108 20.20 -5.44 -1.51
C ALA A 108 20.05 -6.87 -2.04
N CYS A 109 20.91 -7.80 -1.64
CA CYS A 109 20.81 -9.22 -2.00
C CYS A 109 19.46 -9.81 -1.55
N LYS A 110 19.02 -9.44 -0.35
CA LYS A 110 17.71 -9.80 0.18
C LYS A 110 16.58 -9.34 -0.71
N GLN A 111 16.53 -8.04 -1.03
CA GLN A 111 15.51 -7.49 -1.91
C GLN A 111 15.54 -8.16 -3.30
N LEU A 112 16.73 -8.48 -3.81
CA LEU A 112 16.88 -9.17 -5.09
C LEU A 112 16.21 -10.56 -5.05
N VAL A 113 16.54 -11.39 -4.06
CA VAL A 113 15.93 -12.73 -3.92
C VAL A 113 14.41 -12.63 -3.75
N GLN A 114 13.94 -11.63 -2.98
CA GLN A 114 12.52 -11.41 -2.82
C GLN A 114 11.83 -11.05 -4.14
N ASN A 115 12.42 -10.15 -4.91
CA ASN A 115 11.90 -9.74 -6.21
C ASN A 115 11.91 -10.90 -7.21
N VAL A 116 12.92 -11.76 -7.19
CA VAL A 116 12.99 -12.97 -8.04
C VAL A 116 11.84 -13.93 -7.74
N ILE A 117 11.56 -14.17 -6.46
CA ILE A 117 10.46 -15.04 -6.04
C ILE A 117 9.09 -14.44 -6.37
N VAL A 118 8.90 -13.14 -6.13
CA VAL A 118 7.67 -12.45 -6.55
C VAL A 118 7.49 -12.51 -8.06
N CYS A 119 8.58 -12.33 -8.82
CA CYS A 119 8.56 -12.47 -10.27
C CYS A 119 8.15 -13.90 -10.68
N TRP A 120 8.72 -14.93 -10.05
CA TRP A 120 8.36 -16.31 -10.28
C TRP A 120 6.87 -16.59 -9.98
N ASN A 121 6.37 -16.11 -8.85
CA ASN A 121 4.95 -16.21 -8.50
C ASN A 121 4.05 -15.55 -9.54
N CYS A 122 4.40 -14.35 -10.00
CA CYS A 122 3.66 -13.65 -11.03
C CYS A 122 3.67 -14.43 -12.35
N LEU A 123 4.82 -14.97 -12.77
CA LEU A 123 4.92 -15.80 -13.99
C LEU A 123 4.06 -17.06 -13.88
N TYR A 124 4.07 -17.72 -12.72
CA TYR A 124 3.27 -18.91 -12.45
C TYR A 124 1.77 -18.63 -12.47
N LEU A 125 1.31 -17.61 -11.74
CA LEU A 125 -0.10 -17.22 -11.70
C LEU A 125 -0.60 -16.75 -13.06
N ASN A 126 0.25 -16.01 -13.80
CA ASN A 126 -0.04 -15.67 -15.18
C ASN A 126 -0.22 -16.95 -15.99
N GLN A 127 0.77 -17.85 -16.05
CA GLN A 127 0.68 -19.10 -16.82
C GLN A 127 -0.59 -19.90 -16.48
N TYR A 128 -0.99 -19.97 -15.21
CA TYR A 128 -2.24 -20.58 -14.79
C TYR A 128 -3.46 -19.88 -15.42
N LEU A 129 -3.52 -18.54 -15.39
CA LEU A 129 -4.55 -17.74 -16.04
C LEU A 129 -4.60 -17.97 -17.57
N PHE A 130 -3.44 -18.13 -18.22
CA PHE A 130 -3.37 -18.43 -19.66
C PHE A 130 -4.03 -19.75 -20.04
N HIS A 131 -3.72 -20.79 -19.26
CA HIS A 131 -4.19 -22.15 -19.51
C HIS A 131 -5.62 -22.37 -19.00
N ALA A 132 -6.16 -21.44 -18.21
CA ALA A 132 -7.52 -21.49 -17.72
C ALA A 132 -8.54 -21.43 -18.89
N PRO A 133 -9.64 -22.20 -18.83
CA PRO A 133 -10.73 -22.14 -19.80
C PRO A 133 -11.32 -20.73 -19.88
N PRO A 134 -11.76 -20.25 -21.06
CA PRO A 134 -12.31 -18.90 -21.23
C PRO A 134 -13.45 -18.54 -20.27
N ALA A 135 -14.25 -19.53 -19.87
CA ALA A 135 -15.36 -19.36 -18.92
C ALA A 135 -14.90 -19.08 -17.49
N GLU A 136 -13.70 -19.54 -17.11
CA GLU A 136 -13.16 -19.46 -15.75
C GLU A 136 -12.08 -18.37 -15.61
N ARG A 137 -11.54 -17.86 -16.72
CA ARG A 137 -10.47 -16.84 -16.73
C ARG A 137 -10.78 -15.61 -15.88
N GLN A 138 -12.01 -15.11 -15.92
CA GLN A 138 -12.38 -13.94 -15.12
C GLN A 138 -12.35 -14.25 -13.63
N ALA A 139 -12.90 -15.40 -13.21
CA ALA A 139 -12.88 -15.82 -11.81
C ALA A 139 -11.44 -16.07 -11.31
N VAL A 140 -10.58 -16.63 -12.16
CA VAL A 140 -9.15 -16.82 -11.85
C VAL A 140 -8.43 -15.47 -11.73
N ALA A 141 -8.72 -14.51 -12.62
CA ALA A 141 -8.15 -13.16 -12.55
C ALA A 141 -8.57 -12.43 -11.27
N ASP A 142 -9.86 -12.52 -10.89
CA ASP A 142 -10.39 -11.92 -9.67
C ASP A 142 -9.76 -12.55 -8.42
N ALA A 143 -9.56 -13.88 -8.43
CA ALA A 143 -8.88 -14.59 -7.34
C ALA A 143 -7.40 -14.20 -7.22
N ILE A 144 -6.70 -14.03 -8.35
CA ILE A 144 -5.30 -13.55 -8.37
C ILE A 144 -5.23 -12.12 -7.83
N ALA A 145 -6.16 -11.24 -8.23
CA ALA A 145 -6.21 -9.85 -7.75
C ALA A 145 -6.50 -9.75 -6.25
N ALA A 146 -7.29 -10.69 -5.70
CA ALA A 146 -7.53 -10.80 -4.27
C ALA A 146 -6.36 -11.47 -3.51
N SER A 147 -5.46 -12.17 -4.20
CA SER A 147 -4.31 -12.85 -3.61
C SER A 147 -3.09 -11.92 -3.50
N SER A 148 -2.28 -12.12 -2.45
CA SER A 148 -0.99 -11.42 -2.35
C SER A 148 0.08 -12.18 -3.17
N PRO A 149 0.76 -11.53 -4.14
CA PRO A 149 1.82 -12.15 -4.93
C PRO A 149 3.09 -12.45 -4.09
N VAL A 150 3.10 -12.06 -2.82
CA VAL A 150 4.21 -12.27 -1.87
C VAL A 150 4.08 -13.62 -1.14
N SER A 151 3.15 -14.51 -1.52
CA SER A 151 3.10 -15.85 -0.92
C SER A 151 4.40 -16.62 -1.21
N TRP A 152 5.03 -17.18 -0.19
CA TRP A 152 6.33 -17.87 -0.31
C TRP A 152 6.34 -19.25 0.36
N GLN A 153 5.25 -19.64 1.03
CA GLN A 153 5.16 -20.90 1.77
C GLN A 153 5.22 -22.14 0.86
N HIS A 154 4.90 -21.99 -0.43
CA HIS A 154 5.00 -23.07 -1.43
C HIS A 154 6.42 -23.25 -2.01
N ILE A 155 7.36 -22.37 -1.67
CA ILE A 155 8.73 -22.43 -2.17
C ILE A 155 9.61 -23.06 -1.09
N ASN A 156 10.32 -24.12 -1.47
CA ASN A 156 11.29 -24.71 -0.58
C ASN A 156 12.56 -23.83 -0.52
N LEU A 157 12.73 -23.12 0.58
CA LEU A 157 13.91 -22.28 0.85
C LEU A 157 14.99 -23.05 1.64
N HIS A 158 14.75 -24.31 2.00
CA HIS A 158 15.60 -25.11 2.86
C HIS A 158 15.96 -26.47 2.24
N GLY A 159 17.14 -26.99 2.54
CA GLY A 159 17.57 -28.33 2.10
C GLY A 159 18.69 -28.29 1.07
N GLU A 160 18.90 -29.43 0.41
CA GLU A 160 19.95 -29.60 -0.59
C GLU A 160 19.44 -29.18 -1.96
N PHE A 161 20.16 -28.27 -2.60
CA PHE A 161 19.87 -27.82 -3.96
C PHE A 161 20.81 -28.55 -4.92
N ASP A 162 20.23 -29.28 -5.86
CA ASP A 162 20.97 -29.87 -6.98
C ASP A 162 21.04 -28.85 -8.12
N PHE A 163 22.27 -28.37 -8.39
CA PHE A 163 22.57 -27.43 -9.47
C PHE A 163 23.21 -28.13 -10.68
N SER A 164 23.12 -29.46 -10.78
CA SER A 164 23.60 -30.18 -11.95
C SER A 164 22.85 -29.74 -13.22
N ASP A 165 23.55 -29.74 -14.35
CA ASP A 165 22.96 -29.36 -15.65
C ASP A 165 21.73 -30.22 -16.00
N ASP A 166 21.66 -31.44 -15.48
CA ASP A 166 20.52 -32.34 -15.69
C ASP A 166 19.29 -31.94 -14.86
N ALA A 167 19.50 -31.48 -13.62
CA ALA A 167 18.42 -30.93 -12.78
C ALA A 167 17.88 -29.58 -13.32
N LEU A 168 18.71 -28.84 -14.05
CA LEU A 168 18.36 -27.52 -14.58
C LEU A 168 17.68 -27.54 -15.95
N LYS A 169 17.68 -28.67 -16.68
CA LYS A 169 17.20 -28.80 -18.07
C LYS A 169 15.73 -28.44 -18.32
N ASP A 170 14.91 -28.31 -17.28
CA ASP A 170 13.49 -27.89 -17.37
C ASP A 170 13.12 -26.88 -16.27
N SER A 171 14.13 -26.19 -15.71
CA SER A 171 13.96 -25.28 -14.58
C SER A 171 13.05 -24.08 -14.90
N LEU A 172 13.02 -23.64 -16.16
CA LEU A 172 12.13 -22.60 -16.66
C LEU A 172 10.94 -23.23 -17.38
N ARG A 173 9.93 -23.65 -16.62
CA ARG A 173 8.64 -24.16 -17.15
C ARG A 173 7.77 -23.09 -17.82
N PHE A 174 8.27 -21.86 -17.99
CA PHE A 174 7.53 -20.71 -18.47
C PHE A 174 7.88 -20.40 -19.92
N ASP A 175 6.88 -20.36 -20.79
CA ASP A 175 7.02 -19.75 -22.11
C ASP A 175 6.91 -18.23 -21.97
N VAL A 176 8.04 -17.58 -21.66
CA VAL A 176 8.11 -16.14 -21.43
C VAL A 176 7.67 -15.35 -22.67
N ALA A 177 7.90 -15.87 -23.87
CA ALA A 177 7.49 -15.21 -25.11
C ALA A 177 5.97 -15.24 -25.26
N ALA A 178 5.31 -16.38 -25.03
CA ALA A 178 3.85 -16.47 -25.05
C ALA A 178 3.19 -15.66 -23.92
N LEU A 179 3.80 -15.63 -22.72
CA LEU A 179 3.31 -14.82 -21.60
C LEU A 179 3.36 -13.32 -21.91
N LEU A 180 4.46 -12.83 -22.51
CA LEU A 180 4.62 -11.42 -22.86
C LEU A 180 3.83 -11.01 -24.11
N ALA A 181 3.57 -11.95 -25.03
CA ALA A 181 2.78 -11.72 -26.24
C ALA A 181 1.26 -11.73 -25.98
N PHE A 182 0.83 -12.04 -24.76
CA PHE A 182 -0.58 -12.08 -24.41
C PHE A 182 -1.20 -10.71 -24.38
N ASN A 183 -2.34 -10.61 -25.04
CA ASN A 183 -3.11 -9.40 -25.03
C ASN A 183 -4.53 -9.69 -24.56
N TRP A 184 -4.81 -9.25 -23.33
CA TRP A 184 -6.10 -9.42 -22.65
C TRP A 184 -7.25 -8.77 -23.43
N GLU A 185 -6.97 -7.64 -24.09
CA GLU A 185 -7.97 -6.80 -24.77
C GLU A 185 -8.72 -7.51 -25.91
N HIS A 186 -8.10 -8.49 -26.58
CA HIS A 186 -8.73 -9.19 -27.70
C HIS A 186 -9.70 -10.31 -27.31
N THR A 187 -9.78 -10.67 -26.02
CA THR A 187 -10.66 -11.75 -25.55
C THR A 187 -12.04 -11.29 -25.10
N VAL A 188 -12.21 -9.98 -24.82
CA VAL A 188 -13.47 -9.40 -24.34
C VAL A 188 -14.37 -8.92 -25.50
N THR A 189 -13.81 -8.64 -26.68
CA THR A 189 -14.54 -8.10 -27.84
C THR A 189 -15.25 -9.14 -28.71
N LYS A 190 -16.07 -10.03 -28.14
CA LYS A 190 -17.13 -10.72 -28.89
C LYS A 190 -18.36 -11.01 -28.02
N LYS A 191 -18.90 -10.01 -27.29
CA LYS A 191 -20.30 -10.01 -26.83
C LYS A 191 -20.68 -8.68 -26.18
N THR A 192 -20.90 -7.65 -26.98
CA THR A 192 -21.99 -6.67 -26.75
C THR A 192 -22.13 -5.74 -27.94
N LYS A 193 -22.93 -6.17 -28.92
CA LYS A 193 -23.55 -5.27 -29.90
C LYS A 193 -24.84 -4.79 -29.24
N PHE A 194 -24.78 -3.72 -28.45
CA PHE A 194 -25.99 -2.97 -28.07
C PHE A 194 -26.12 -1.81 -29.05
N GLU A 195 -27.13 -1.91 -29.90
CA GLU A 195 -27.55 -0.86 -30.83
C GLU A 195 -27.87 0.43 -30.09
N TYR A 196 -27.29 1.53 -30.57
CA TYR A 196 -27.73 2.87 -30.21
C TYR A 196 -29.10 3.13 -30.85
N LEU A 197 -30.14 3.32 -30.03
CA LEU A 197 -31.38 3.98 -30.47
C LEU A 197 -31.27 5.49 -30.21
N PRO A 198 -31.47 6.35 -31.22
CA PRO A 198 -31.34 7.79 -31.07
C PRO A 198 -32.55 8.37 -30.30
N ILE A 199 -32.24 9.15 -29.26
CA ILE A 199 -33.21 9.96 -28.53
C ILE A 199 -33.70 11.06 -29.50
N LYS A 200 -34.95 10.97 -29.98
CA LYS A 200 -35.64 12.10 -30.60
C LYS A 200 -36.12 13.05 -29.50
N ARG A 201 -35.87 14.35 -29.73
CA ARG A 201 -36.40 15.50 -28.98
C ARG A 201 -37.92 15.53 -28.99
#